data_AF-A0A1S9AXQ4-F1
#
_entry.id   AF-A0A1S9AXQ4-F1
#
_cell.length_a   1.000
_cell.length_b   1.000
_cell.length_c   1.000
_cell.angle_alpha   90.00
_cell.angle_beta   90.00
_cell.angle_gamma   90.00
#
_symmetry.space_group_name_H-M   'P 1'
#
loop_
_entity.id
_entity.type
_entity.pdbx_description
1 polymer ?
#
loop_
_entity_poly.entity_id
_entity_poly.type
_entity_poly.pdbx_seq_one_letter_code
_entity_poly.pdbx_strand_id
1 'polypeptide(L)' 'MIWGWLAAVALLPWLYTLWHIRSGEFPGRSERRRWLFSVMYLPILGMWQYWTSGVHRRNLSH' A
#
# COMPACT_ATOMS: atom_id res chain seq x y z
N MET A 1 0.38 -23.61 -15.77
CA MET A 1 1.47 -22.67 -15.40
C MET A 1 1.10 -21.19 -15.51
N ILE A 2 0.02 -20.79 -16.18
CA ILE A 2 -0.38 -19.36 -16.31
C ILE A 2 -1.00 -18.77 -15.03
N TRP A 3 -1.68 -19.60 -14.24
CA TRP A 3 -2.32 -19.20 -12.99
C TRP A 3 -1.34 -18.71 -11.92
N GLY A 4 -0.13 -19.29 -11.88
CA GLY A 4 0.93 -18.84 -10.97
C GLY A 4 1.44 -17.43 -11.31
N TRP A 5 1.51 -17.11 -12.61
CA TRP A 5 1.88 -15.77 -13.08
C TRP A 5 0.81 -14.73 -12.74
N LEU A 6 -0.47 -15.04 -12.96
CA LEU A 6 -1.56 -14.14 -12.58
C LEU A 6 -1.59 -13.86 -11.07
N ALA A 7 -1.38 -14.89 -10.25
CA ALA A 7 -1.25 -14.74 -8.81
C ALA A 7 -0.06 -13.84 -8.46
N ALA A 8 1.11 -14.04 -9.07
CA ALA A 8 2.28 -13.21 -8.83
C ALA A 8 2.07 -11.75 -9.24
N VAL A 9 1.44 -11.49 -10.39
CA VAL A 9 1.14 -10.13 -10.87
C VAL A 9 0.17 -9.41 -9.94
N ALA A 10 -0.73 -10.11 -9.26
CA ALA A 10 -1.60 -9.50 -8.25
C ALA A 10 -0.91 -9.35 -6.88
N LEU A 11 -0.10 -10.33 -6.49
CA LEU A 11 0.53 -10.41 -5.17
C LEU A 11 1.72 -9.46 -5.04
N LEU A 12 2.54 -9.31 -6.08
CA LEU A 12 3.73 -8.47 -6.07
C LEU A 12 3.40 -6.99 -5.83
N PRO A 13 2.43 -6.35 -6.52
CA PRO A 13 2.03 -4.98 -6.24
C PRO A 13 1.51 -4.80 -4.81
N TRP A 14 0.81 -5.81 -4.29
CA TRP A 14 0.30 -5.79 -2.92
C TRP A 14 1.43 -5.80 -1.89
N LEU A 15 2.36 -6.74 -2.03
CA LEU A 15 3.55 -6.84 -1.17
C LEU A 15 4.42 -5.58 -1.29
N TYR A 16 4.59 -5.06 -2.50
CA TYR A 16 5.30 -3.81 -2.73
C TYR A 16 4.63 -2.65 -2.01
N THR A 17 3.30 -2.55 -2.04
CA THR A 17 2.58 -1.47 -1.36
C THR A 17 2.70 -1.59 0.16
N LEU A 18 2.60 -2.80 0.72
CA LEU A 18 2.84 -3.04 2.15
C LEU A 18 4.27 -2.67 2.56
N TRP A 19 5.26 -3.03 1.75
CA TRP A 19 6.65 -2.64 1.95
C TRP A 19 6.82 -1.13 1.89
N HIS A 20 6.22 -0.45 0.89
CA HIS A 20 6.29 1.00 0.72
C HIS A 20 5.66 1.76 1.88
N ILE A 21 4.56 1.26 2.46
CA ILE A 21 3.98 1.80 3.70
C ILE A 21 4.87 1.51 4.92
N ARG A 22 5.62 0.40 4.91
CA ARG A 22 6.51 0.04 6.02
C ARG A 22 7.81 0.85 6.01
N SER A 23 8.37 1.13 4.84
CA SER A 23 9.60 1.89 4.64
C SER A 23 9.38 3.40 4.61
N GLY A 24 8.16 3.85 4.29
CA GLY A 24 7.84 5.26 4.25
C GLY A 24 7.77 5.92 5.62
N GLU A 25 8.31 7.13 5.70
CA GLU A 25 8.06 8.05 6.82
C GLU A 25 6.63 8.61 6.68
N PHE A 26 5.81 8.44 7.72
CA PHE A 26 4.46 9.01 7.78
C PHE A 26 4.42 10.04 8.91
N PRO A 27 3.63 11.12 8.75
CA PRO A 27 3.52 12.17 9.77
C PRO A 27 2.96 11.64 11.11
N GLY A 28 2.23 10.52 11.11
CA GLY A 28 1.74 9.87 12.33
C GLY A 28 1.77 8.35 12.28
N ARG A 29 2.14 7.70 13.40
CA ARG A 29 2.10 6.23 13.57
C ARG A 29 0.70 5.66 13.32
N SER A 30 -0.35 6.41 13.68
CA SER A 30 -1.75 6.03 13.45
C SER A 30 -2.13 6.04 11.97
N GLU A 31 -1.58 6.99 11.19
CA GLU A 31 -1.84 7.08 9.75
C GLU A 31 -1.21 5.92 9.00
N ARG A 32 0.05 5.57 9.36
CA ARG A 32 0.71 4.37 8.86
C ARG A 32 -0.08 3.09 9.18
N ARG A 33 -0.59 2.94 10.41
CA ARG A 33 -1.44 1.79 10.78
C ARG A 33 -2.73 1.76 9.96
N ARG A 34 -3.39 2.91 9.74
CA ARG A 34 -4.61 3.00 8.94
C ARG A 34 -4.37 2.55 7.48
N TRP A 35 -3.28 2.99 6.87
CA TRP A 35 -2.91 2.58 5.51
C TRP A 35 -2.56 1.09 5.43
N LEU A 36 -1.79 0.57 6.40
CA LEU A 36 -1.52 -0.87 6.49
C LEU A 36 -2.80 -1.67 6.60
N PHE A 37 -3.73 -1.28 7.49
CA PHE A 37 -5.00 -1.98 7.68
C PHE A 37 -5.86 -1.93 6.41
N SER A 38 -5.95 -0.77 5.75
CA SER A 38 -6.70 -0.61 4.51
C SER A 38 -6.17 -1.53 3.40
N VAL A 39 -4.84 -1.57 3.21
CA VAL A 39 -4.21 -2.45 2.22
C VAL A 39 -4.28 -3.92 2.60
N MET A 40 -4.30 -4.27 3.89
CA MET A 40 -4.39 -5.67 4.33
C MET A 40 -5.80 -6.25 4.14
N TYR A 41 -6.84 -5.47 4.47
CA TYR A 41 -8.24 -5.92 4.41
C TYR A 41 -8.89 -5.70 3.04
N LEU A 42 -8.48 -4.64 2.34
CA LEU A 42 -9.00 -4.26 1.03
C LEU A 42 -7.82 -4.08 0.08
N PRO A 43 -7.15 -5.16 -0.38
CA PRO A 43 -5.90 -5.07 -1.12
C PRO A 43 -5.97 -4.14 -2.34
N ILE A 44 -6.99 -4.28 -3.19
CA ILE A 44 -7.10 -3.46 -4.41
C ILE A 44 -7.50 -2.02 -4.08
N LEU A 45 -8.59 -1.83 -3.33
CA LEU A 45 -9.12 -0.50 -3.02
C LEU A 45 -8.20 0.29 -2.08
N GLY A 46 -7.62 -0.38 -1.09
CA GLY A 46 -6.65 0.19 -0.15
C GLY A 46 -5.35 0.55 -0.85
N MET A 47 -4.83 -0.26 -1.78
CA MET A 47 -3.69 0.12 -2.62
C MET A 47 -4.01 1.36 -3.44
N TRP A 48 -5.15 1.38 -4.11
CA TRP A 48 -5.56 2.53 -4.93
C TRP A 48 -5.65 3.83 -4.11
N GLN A 49 -6.33 3.78 -2.97
CA GLN A 49 -6.42 4.94 -2.07
C GLN A 49 -5.06 5.36 -1.52
N TYR A 50 -4.20 4.39 -1.22
CA TYR A 50 -2.84 4.68 -0.75
C TYR A 50 -2.02 5.41 -1.83
N TRP A 51 -2.02 4.92 -3.07
CA TRP A 51 -1.24 5.53 -4.15
C TRP A 51 -1.76 6.91 -4.56
N THR A 52 -3.08 7.09 -4.57
CA THR A 52 -3.69 8.38 -4.97
C THR A 52 -3.65 9.44 -3.87
N SER A 53 -3.94 9.06 -2.62
CA SER A 53 -4.07 10.00 -1.50
C SER A 53 -2.98 9.86 -0.44
N GLY A 54 -2.59 8.63 -0.11
CA GLY A 54 -1.59 8.34 0.93
C GLY A 54 -0.18 8.80 0.54
N VAL A 55 0.25 8.52 -0.69
CA VAL A 55 1.55 8.98 -1.22
C VAL A 55 1.58 10.49 -1.36
N HIS A 56 0.48 11.10 -1.80
CA HIS A 56 0.37 12.55 -1.91
C HIS A 56 0.48 13.24 -0.53
N ARG A 57 -0.20 12.72 0.51
CA ARG A 57 -0.08 13.22 1.89
C ARG A 57 1.33 13.07 2.45
N ARG A 58 2.03 11.97 2.11
CA ARG A 58 3.43 11.76 2.48
C ARG A 58 4.34 12.82 1.86
N ASN A 59 4.19 13.10 0.56
CA ASN A 59 5.01 14.10 -0.13
C ASN A 59 4.74 15.54 0.34
N LEU A 60 3.52 15.85 0.79
CA LEU A 60 3.20 17.17 1.37
C LEU A 60 3.75 17.39 2.79
N SER A 61 4.20 16.32 3.45
CA SER A 61 4.73 16.38 4.82
C SER A 61 6.26 16.52 4.88
N HIS A 62 6.94 16.53 3.72
CA HIS A 62 8.38 16.76 3.54
C HIS A 62 8.58 18.11 2.84
#